data_AF-A0A8R1I245-F1
#
_entry.id   AF-A0A8R1I245-F1
#
_cell.length_a   1.000
_cell.length_b   1.000
_cell.length_c   1.000
_cell.angle_alpha   90.00
_cell.angle_beta   90.00
_cell.angle_gamma   90.00
#
_symmetry.space_group_name_H-M   'P 1'
#
loop_
_entity.id
_entity.type
_entity.pdbx_description
1 polymer ?
#
loop_
_entity_poly.entity_id
_entity_poly.type
_entity_poly.pdbx_seq_one_letter_code
_entity_poly.pdbx_strand_id
1 'polypeptide(L)'
;MVTGLYPESHGIVDNSVFDLQLSSELEKMRTKKGDPYYGGEPVDDALVMVDEYMDKLFTAFHKENLLECINLVIVSDHGMQPLNRSVDISGHVKEDGLIVVKGVVTRIHINDTSISASDVGKELYCTMENVKVNTKESMPVRKHYSNNHRIGDFILEGKPGATFDMPFDGGDHGYDYHVENMHTIMFARGPAFKKNSVAPAFQNVQYMNLWLTLLGIEDALPNNGTVGFFDSILKKAPKRVNRECDNFGSSQVLECQKMPAAEKNKLASKLSSCPLANSFPVYSKDYCYQSYCENTVIANRDPDDCRKAVIEVLNASSEKSSPAFSFLNTKYSIQCPFANHSSMAFFSAGSTSMSKMADAQFVFPAYFQRKILAPLQQKTQDYTTKYKKLYVISGLATDTNRDGHADQLAGSPTHFYRILIRCLDSWVSTNPPACKNNRMRSLAFIFPILDEHPTLECMDSNEILLDYTATISDVEQIAGFEFQFGSLSPVENVHLRRNITFSLW
;
A
#
# COMPACT_ATOMS: atom_id res chain seq x y z
N MET A 1 -0.70 22.47 -13.94
CA MET A 1 -0.70 21.98 -12.54
C MET A 1 0.26 20.80 -12.50
N VAL A 2 1.38 20.89 -11.78
CA VAL A 2 2.29 19.73 -11.62
C VAL A 2 1.82 18.98 -10.39
N THR A 3 0.89 18.04 -10.58
CA THR A 3 0.49 17.12 -9.52
C THR A 3 1.54 16.02 -9.37
N GLY A 4 1.75 15.52 -8.15
CA GLY A 4 2.44 14.24 -7.94
C GLY A 4 3.91 14.29 -7.52
N LEU A 5 4.33 15.31 -6.78
CA LEU A 5 5.64 15.28 -6.12
C LEU A 5 5.64 14.32 -4.92
N TYR A 6 4.69 14.48 -4.00
CA TYR A 6 4.62 13.77 -2.71
C TYR A 6 3.16 13.40 -2.37
N PRO A 7 2.74 12.12 -2.39
CA PRO A 7 1.41 11.69 -1.95
C PRO A 7 1.02 12.27 -0.58
N GLU A 8 1.94 12.31 0.36
CA GLU A 8 1.81 12.85 1.72
C GLU A 8 1.51 14.37 1.75
N SER A 9 1.75 15.07 0.64
CA SER A 9 1.43 16.49 0.46
C SER A 9 0.23 16.74 -0.45
N HIS A 10 -0.30 15.72 -1.13
CA HIS A 10 -1.37 15.85 -2.13
C HIS A 10 -2.58 14.92 -1.89
N GLY A 11 -2.52 14.04 -0.89
CA GLY A 11 -3.63 13.17 -0.51
C GLY A 11 -4.87 14.00 -0.14
N ILE A 12 -6.01 13.60 -0.69
CA ILE A 12 -7.32 14.29 -0.63
C ILE A 12 -7.19 15.78 -0.97
N VAL A 13 -7.31 16.09 -2.27
CA VAL A 13 -7.35 17.46 -2.77
C VAL A 13 -8.60 18.15 -2.21
N ASP A 14 -8.40 19.07 -1.28
CA ASP A 14 -9.46 19.91 -0.72
C ASP A 14 -9.12 21.39 -0.96
N ASN A 15 -10.14 22.18 -1.26
CA ASN A 15 -10.03 23.62 -1.43
C ASN A 15 -10.06 24.35 -0.08
N SER A 16 -10.23 23.63 1.03
CA SER A 16 -10.12 24.15 2.39
C SER A 16 -8.86 23.60 3.06
N VAL A 17 -8.06 24.48 3.66
CA VAL A 17 -6.81 24.12 4.34
C VAL A 17 -6.82 24.69 5.74
N PHE A 18 -6.55 23.85 6.73
CA PHE A 18 -6.30 24.27 8.10
C PHE A 18 -4.84 23.99 8.48
N ASP A 19 -4.13 25.03 8.91
CA ASP A 19 -2.72 24.95 9.29
C ASP A 19 -2.39 25.99 10.37
N LEU A 20 -2.29 25.54 11.62
CA LEU A 20 -1.97 26.37 12.79
C LEU A 20 -0.63 27.12 12.68
N GLN A 21 0.28 26.70 11.79
CA GLN A 21 1.54 27.41 11.56
C GLN A 21 1.36 28.63 10.65
N LEU A 22 0.30 28.66 9.84
CA LEU A 22 0.01 29.73 8.87
C LEU A 22 -1.15 30.62 9.31
N SER A 23 -2.24 30.03 9.81
CA SER A 23 -3.45 30.73 10.23
C SER A 23 -4.14 29.95 11.36
N SER A 24 -4.73 30.67 12.31
CA SER A 24 -5.60 30.07 13.34
C SER A 24 -7.00 29.76 12.81
N GLU A 25 -7.30 30.11 11.57
CA GLU A 25 -8.61 29.95 10.94
C GLU A 25 -8.54 28.97 9.76
N LEU A 26 -9.71 28.40 9.41
CA LEU A 26 -9.86 27.56 8.23
C LEU A 26 -9.82 28.44 6.97
N GLU A 27 -8.76 28.32 6.18
CA GLU A 27 -8.59 29.06 4.94
C GLU A 27 -9.26 28.33 3.77
N LYS A 28 -10.01 29.06 2.93
CA LYS A 28 -10.63 28.52 1.72
C LYS A 28 -10.02 29.15 0.49
N MET A 29 -9.67 28.33 -0.50
CA MET A 29 -9.23 28.83 -1.81
C MET A 29 -10.35 29.66 -2.45
N ARG A 30 -9.95 30.75 -3.13
CA ARG A 30 -10.88 31.66 -3.77
C ARG A 30 -11.69 30.93 -4.85
N THR A 31 -12.98 30.74 -4.61
CA THR A 31 -13.92 30.20 -5.59
C THR A 31 -14.46 31.33 -6.46
N LYS A 32 -14.52 31.13 -7.78
CA LYS A 32 -15.30 32.02 -8.66
C LYS A 32 -16.77 31.62 -8.57
N LYS A 33 -17.56 32.34 -7.77
CA LYS A 33 -19.02 32.23 -7.82
C LYS A 33 -19.55 33.09 -8.97
N GLY A 34 -20.46 32.55 -9.78
CA GLY A 34 -21.18 33.28 -10.83
C GLY A 34 -20.56 33.21 -12.23
N ASP A 35 -19.65 32.28 -12.47
CA ASP A 35 -19.26 31.95 -13.84
C ASP A 35 -20.41 31.10 -14.47
N PRO A 36 -20.90 31.43 -15.69
CA PRO A 36 -22.00 30.71 -16.34
C PRO A 36 -21.80 29.19 -16.40
N TYR A 37 -20.55 28.71 -16.39
CA TYR A 37 -20.23 27.28 -16.34
C TYR A 37 -20.64 26.58 -15.02
N TYR A 38 -20.82 27.32 -13.91
CA TYR A 38 -21.36 26.78 -12.64
C TYR A 38 -22.89 26.69 -12.62
N GLY A 39 -23.58 27.15 -13.67
CA GLY A 39 -25.03 27.03 -13.81
C GLY A 39 -25.51 25.62 -14.14
N GLY A 40 -24.61 24.65 -14.25
CA GLY A 40 -24.91 23.27 -14.61
C GLY A 40 -25.05 23.08 -16.11
N GLU A 41 -24.06 23.53 -16.91
CA GLU A 41 -23.94 22.99 -18.26
C GLU A 41 -23.88 21.46 -18.17
N PRO A 42 -24.70 20.73 -18.94
CA PRO A 42 -24.57 19.28 -19.03
C PRO A 42 -23.11 18.91 -19.30
N VAL A 43 -22.60 17.89 -18.59
CA VAL A 43 -21.20 17.44 -18.75
C VAL A 43 -20.86 17.18 -20.22
N ASP A 44 -21.83 16.71 -21.00
CA ASP A 44 -21.69 16.48 -22.44
C ASP A 44 -21.34 17.76 -23.22
N ASP A 45 -21.96 18.90 -22.89
CA ASP A 45 -21.68 20.18 -23.55
C ASP A 45 -20.28 20.70 -23.17
N ALA A 46 -19.89 20.54 -21.91
CA ALA A 46 -18.55 20.88 -21.45
C ALA A 46 -17.48 19.99 -22.12
N LEU A 47 -17.77 18.70 -22.34
CA LEU A 47 -16.89 17.78 -23.06
C LEU A 47 -16.74 18.18 -24.53
N VAL A 48 -17.83 18.53 -25.21
CA VAL A 48 -17.78 19.07 -26.59
C VAL A 48 -16.92 20.34 -26.63
N MET A 49 -17.10 21.23 -25.67
CA MET A 49 -16.31 22.47 -25.61
C MET A 49 -14.81 22.20 -25.42
N VAL A 50 -14.44 21.29 -24.53
CA VAL A 50 -13.04 20.89 -24.34
C VAL A 50 -12.48 20.26 -25.62
N ASP A 51 -13.24 19.39 -26.29
CA ASP A 51 -12.84 18.78 -27.56
C ASP A 51 -12.60 19.86 -28.65
N GLU A 52 -13.49 20.84 -28.77
CA GLU A 52 -13.32 21.97 -29.70
C GLU A 52 -12.07 22.80 -29.40
N TYR A 53 -11.73 23.03 -28.13
CA TYR A 53 -10.49 23.72 -27.76
C TYR A 53 -9.25 22.89 -28.08
N MET A 54 -9.33 21.58 -27.87
CA MET A 54 -8.26 20.66 -28.24
C MET A 54 -8.05 20.63 -29.75
N ASP A 55 -9.11 20.61 -30.56
CA ASP A 55 -9.03 20.66 -32.02
C ASP A 55 -8.39 21.97 -32.52
N LYS A 56 -8.77 23.11 -31.93
CA LYS A 56 -8.12 24.41 -32.23
C LYS A 56 -6.62 24.37 -31.94
N LEU A 57 -6.23 23.82 -30.78
CA LEU A 57 -4.82 23.68 -30.38
C LEU A 57 -4.05 22.76 -31.34
N PHE A 58 -4.60 21.58 -31.66
CA PHE A 58 -3.98 20.64 -32.58
C PHE A 58 -3.87 21.20 -34.00
N THR A 59 -4.89 21.90 -34.46
CA THR A 59 -4.88 22.60 -35.76
C THR A 59 -3.79 23.65 -35.81
N ALA A 60 -3.59 24.43 -34.73
CA ALA A 60 -2.50 25.39 -34.65
C ALA A 60 -1.13 24.71 -34.70
N PHE A 61 -0.92 23.65 -33.90
CA PHE A 61 0.34 22.89 -33.95
C PHE A 61 0.61 22.25 -35.32
N HIS A 62 -0.43 21.78 -36.00
CA HIS A 62 -0.29 21.25 -37.35
C HIS A 62 0.14 22.35 -38.35
N LYS A 63 -0.51 23.52 -38.32
CA LYS A 63 -0.18 24.66 -39.18
C LYS A 63 1.26 25.15 -38.99
N GLU A 64 1.73 25.14 -37.74
CA GLU A 64 3.10 25.53 -37.39
C GLU A 64 4.13 24.39 -37.58
N ASN A 65 3.72 23.23 -38.11
CA ASN A 65 4.57 22.03 -38.26
C ASN A 65 5.19 21.52 -36.93
N LEU A 66 4.53 21.80 -35.81
CA LEU A 66 4.98 21.40 -34.47
C LEU A 66 4.41 20.05 -34.03
N LEU A 67 3.30 19.60 -34.61
CA LEU A 67 2.54 18.43 -34.12
C LEU A 67 3.38 17.14 -34.01
N GLU A 68 4.33 16.93 -34.91
CA GLU A 68 5.22 15.75 -34.88
C GLU A 68 6.54 15.99 -34.12
N CYS A 69 6.77 17.21 -33.64
CA CYS A 69 7.96 17.63 -32.90
C CYS A 69 7.72 17.74 -31.39
N ILE A 70 6.48 17.95 -30.96
CA ILE A 70 6.12 18.12 -29.54
C ILE A 70 5.64 16.82 -28.90
N ASN A 71 5.94 16.65 -27.61
CA ASN A 71 5.29 15.65 -26.77
C ASN A 71 4.12 16.32 -26.04
N LEU A 72 2.89 15.95 -26.39
CA LEU A 72 1.68 16.37 -25.72
C LEU A 72 1.19 15.26 -24.81
N VAL A 73 0.86 15.60 -23.56
CA VAL A 73 0.16 14.71 -22.64
C VAL A 73 -1.04 15.45 -22.06
N ILE A 74 -2.22 14.83 -22.19
CA ILE A 74 -3.50 15.31 -21.70
C ILE A 74 -3.84 14.46 -20.48
N VAL A 75 -4.14 15.10 -19.36
CA VAL A 75 -4.43 14.45 -18.08
C VAL A 75 -5.63 15.09 -17.39
N SER A 76 -6.23 14.38 -16.44
CA SER A 76 -7.08 14.98 -15.41
C SER A 76 -6.51 14.73 -14.02
N ASP A 77 -6.91 15.56 -13.06
CA ASP A 77 -6.55 15.50 -11.65
C ASP A 77 -7.35 14.43 -10.89
N HIS A 78 -8.66 14.37 -11.11
CA HIS A 78 -9.59 13.38 -10.53
C HIS A 78 -10.75 13.07 -11.49
N GLY A 79 -11.60 12.13 -11.07
CA GLY A 79 -12.91 11.88 -11.69
C GLY A 79 -14.04 12.69 -11.03
N MET A 80 -15.29 12.22 -11.16
CA MET A 80 -16.48 12.90 -10.65
C MET A 80 -17.56 11.90 -10.21
N GLN A 81 -18.24 12.16 -9.10
CA GLN A 81 -19.27 11.29 -8.54
C GLN A 81 -20.56 12.09 -8.26
N PRO A 82 -21.72 11.68 -8.82
CA PRO A 82 -23.00 12.27 -8.45
C PRO A 82 -23.30 12.11 -6.96
N LEU A 83 -23.73 13.20 -6.34
CA LEU A 83 -24.15 13.25 -4.95
C LEU A 83 -25.63 12.82 -4.82
N ASN A 84 -25.97 12.16 -3.72
CA ASN A 84 -27.34 11.69 -3.47
C ASN A 84 -27.78 11.73 -2.00
N ARG A 85 -26.87 12.06 -1.08
CA ARG A 85 -27.19 12.15 0.35
C ARG A 85 -26.18 13.02 1.09
N SER A 86 -26.65 13.63 2.18
CA SER A 86 -25.79 14.22 3.20
C SER A 86 -25.86 13.39 4.47
N VAL A 87 -24.71 13.10 5.06
CA VAL A 87 -24.58 12.52 6.39
C VAL A 87 -24.53 13.66 7.41
N ASP A 88 -25.33 13.55 8.47
CA ASP A 88 -25.35 14.52 9.57
C ASP A 88 -24.21 14.20 10.56
N ILE A 89 -23.21 15.07 10.66
CA ILE A 89 -22.15 14.98 11.69
C ILE A 89 -22.57 15.79 12.92
N SER A 90 -23.17 16.96 12.67
CA SER A 90 -23.56 17.91 13.72
C SER A 90 -24.55 17.34 14.74
N GLY A 91 -25.37 16.36 14.34
CA GLY A 91 -26.26 15.61 15.23
C GLY A 91 -25.56 14.59 16.13
N HIS A 92 -24.31 14.22 15.83
CA HIS A 92 -23.52 13.23 16.57
C HIS A 92 -22.44 13.88 17.44
N VAL A 93 -21.71 14.87 16.90
CA VAL A 93 -20.61 15.53 17.60
C VAL A 93 -20.88 17.01 17.75
N LYS A 94 -20.77 17.52 18.98
CA LYS A 94 -20.74 18.97 19.21
C LYS A 94 -19.44 19.55 18.69
N GLU A 95 -19.54 20.55 17.82
CA GLU A 95 -18.38 21.18 17.19
C GLU A 95 -17.65 22.20 18.09
N ASP A 96 -18.14 22.46 19.31
CA ASP A 96 -17.49 23.35 20.27
C ASP A 96 -16.06 22.86 20.57
N GLY A 97 -15.06 23.70 20.32
CA GLY A 97 -13.65 23.35 20.49
C GLY A 97 -13.05 22.46 19.39
N LEU A 98 -13.82 22.15 18.34
CA LEU A 98 -13.38 21.41 17.17
C LEU A 98 -13.34 22.31 15.92
N ILE A 99 -12.53 21.92 14.94
CA ILE A 99 -12.54 22.50 13.60
C ILE A 99 -12.93 21.39 12.64
N VAL A 100 -14.14 21.49 12.10
CA VAL A 100 -14.73 20.49 11.20
C VAL A 100 -14.65 21.00 9.77
N VAL A 101 -13.80 20.37 8.97
CA VAL A 101 -13.70 20.62 7.53
C VAL A 101 -14.66 19.67 6.82
N LYS A 102 -15.81 20.20 6.39
CA LYS A 102 -16.92 19.47 5.74
C LYS A 102 -16.68 19.30 4.24
N GLY A 103 -17.21 18.22 3.67
CA GLY A 103 -17.08 17.88 2.24
C GLY A 103 -17.52 16.43 1.98
N VAL A 104 -17.05 15.80 0.90
CA VAL A 104 -17.24 14.34 0.69
C VAL A 104 -16.32 13.47 1.56
N VAL A 105 -15.23 14.07 2.06
CA VAL A 105 -14.39 13.54 3.13
C VAL A 105 -14.30 14.63 4.18
N THR A 106 -14.67 14.31 5.41
CA THR A 106 -14.62 15.28 6.52
C THR A 106 -13.36 15.07 7.34
N ARG A 107 -12.68 16.18 7.68
CA ARG A 107 -11.55 16.19 8.61
C ARG A 107 -11.94 16.94 9.87
N ILE A 108 -11.71 16.35 11.03
CA ILE A 108 -11.97 16.97 12.33
C ILE A 108 -10.63 17.18 13.01
N HIS A 109 -10.34 18.44 13.36
CA HIS A 109 -9.21 18.82 14.20
C HIS A 109 -9.72 19.16 15.60
N ILE A 110 -9.05 18.62 16.62
CA ILE A 110 -9.29 18.98 18.01
C ILE A 110 -8.47 20.24 18.30
N ASN A 111 -9.14 21.37 18.48
CA ASN A 111 -8.49 22.66 18.71
C ASN A 111 -8.44 23.02 20.21
N ASP A 112 -9.32 22.44 21.01
CA ASP A 112 -9.36 22.62 22.46
C ASP A 112 -8.68 21.45 23.19
N THR A 113 -7.59 21.76 23.91
CA THR A 113 -6.82 20.78 24.70
C THR A 113 -7.60 20.09 25.83
N SER A 114 -8.76 20.61 26.21
CA SER A 114 -9.65 19.98 27.21
C SER A 114 -10.46 18.81 26.65
N ILE A 115 -10.52 18.68 25.31
CA ILE A 115 -11.27 17.62 24.63
C ILE A 115 -10.32 16.46 24.31
N SER A 116 -10.67 15.25 24.72
CA SER A 116 -9.89 14.06 24.39
C SER A 116 -10.34 13.45 23.07
N ALA A 117 -9.40 12.90 22.29
CA ALA A 117 -9.73 12.14 21.08
C ALA A 117 -10.64 10.94 21.38
N SER A 118 -10.52 10.32 22.56
CA SER A 118 -11.41 9.22 22.95
C SER A 118 -12.87 9.66 23.03
N ASP A 119 -13.14 10.86 23.54
CA ASP A 119 -14.51 11.36 23.70
C ASP A 119 -15.14 11.73 22.35
N VAL A 120 -14.36 12.37 21.46
CA VAL A 120 -14.81 12.62 20.08
C VAL A 120 -15.04 11.30 19.33
N GLY A 121 -14.11 10.34 19.45
CA GLY A 121 -14.19 9.07 18.76
C GLY A 121 -15.44 8.26 19.12
N LYS A 122 -15.84 8.22 20.40
CA LYS A 122 -17.04 7.48 20.86
C LYS A 122 -18.33 7.92 20.14
N GLU A 123 -18.44 9.20 19.84
CA GLU A 123 -19.61 9.76 19.16
C GLU A 123 -19.60 9.51 17.64
N LEU A 124 -18.42 9.20 17.06
CA LEU A 124 -18.23 9.00 15.62
C LEU A 124 -18.22 7.54 15.20
N TYR A 125 -17.59 6.66 15.99
CA TYR A 125 -17.32 5.29 15.59
C TYR A 125 -18.60 4.45 15.54
N CYS A 126 -18.91 3.91 14.36
CA CYS A 126 -20.07 3.04 14.14
C CYS A 126 -21.43 3.64 14.54
N THR A 127 -21.52 4.98 14.65
CA THR A 127 -22.76 5.70 14.94
C THR A 127 -23.49 6.14 13.68
N MET A 128 -22.76 6.26 12.56
CA MET A 128 -23.27 6.67 11.25
C MET A 128 -23.21 5.51 10.25
N GLU A 129 -24.30 5.31 9.51
CA GLU A 129 -24.38 4.22 8.53
C GLU A 129 -23.42 4.47 7.36
N ASN A 130 -22.66 3.44 6.97
CA ASN A 130 -21.75 3.47 5.81
C ASN A 130 -20.69 4.60 5.87
N VAL A 131 -20.28 5.02 7.07
CA VAL A 131 -19.19 5.96 7.29
C VAL A 131 -18.02 5.23 7.95
N LYS A 132 -16.86 5.35 7.33
CA LYS A 132 -15.60 4.88 7.90
C LYS A 132 -14.92 6.06 8.59
N VAL A 133 -14.53 5.88 9.85
CA VAL A 133 -13.81 6.88 10.63
C VAL A 133 -12.39 6.38 10.86
N ASN A 134 -11.40 7.14 10.43
CA ASN A 134 -9.99 6.83 10.61
C ASN A 134 -9.30 7.94 11.43
N THR A 135 -8.41 7.57 12.32
CA THR A 135 -7.33 8.44 12.79
C THR A 135 -6.09 8.30 11.90
N LYS A 136 -5.08 9.13 12.13
CA LYS A 136 -3.77 9.05 11.45
C LYS A 136 -3.09 7.68 11.65
N GLU A 137 -3.26 7.04 12.81
CA GLU A 137 -2.75 5.71 13.14
C GLU A 137 -3.45 4.60 12.34
N SER A 138 -4.77 4.73 12.15
CA SER A 138 -5.58 3.69 11.52
C SER A 138 -5.68 3.80 10.00
N MET A 139 -5.31 4.95 9.43
CA MET A 139 -5.44 5.21 8.00
C MET A 139 -4.66 4.18 7.17
N PRO A 140 -5.25 3.59 6.10
CA PRO A 140 -4.53 2.66 5.24
C PRO A 140 -3.29 3.29 4.59
N VAL A 141 -2.13 2.64 4.74
CA VAL A 141 -0.83 3.13 4.24
C VAL A 141 -0.85 3.43 2.73
N ARG A 142 -1.63 2.68 1.94
CA ARG A 142 -1.79 2.93 0.48
C ARG A 142 -2.31 4.33 0.13
N LYS A 143 -2.88 5.06 1.10
CA LYS A 143 -3.35 6.44 0.92
C LYS A 143 -2.26 7.46 1.19
N HIS A 144 -1.19 7.08 1.90
CA HIS A 144 -0.09 7.96 2.30
C HIS A 144 -0.61 9.26 2.92
N TYR A 145 -1.60 9.14 3.81
CA TYR A 145 -2.38 10.27 4.34
C TYR A 145 -2.42 10.30 5.88
N SER A 146 -1.22 10.26 6.49
CA SER A 146 -1.07 10.21 7.95
C SER A 146 -0.02 11.18 8.50
N ASN A 147 1.14 11.32 7.85
CA ASN A 147 2.25 12.13 8.36
C ASN A 147 2.19 13.59 7.89
N ASN A 148 1.16 14.33 8.31
CA ASN A 148 1.11 15.78 8.16
C ASN A 148 0.26 16.42 9.26
N HIS A 149 0.65 17.60 9.75
CA HIS A 149 -0.11 18.32 10.77
C HIS A 149 -1.42 18.93 10.22
N ARG A 150 -1.52 19.14 8.91
CA ARG A 150 -2.74 19.63 8.23
C ARG A 150 -3.81 18.55 8.06
N ILE A 151 -3.48 17.30 8.34
CA ILE A 151 -4.46 16.21 8.35
C ILE A 151 -5.17 16.24 9.72
N GLY A 152 -6.50 16.09 9.70
CA GLY A 152 -7.31 16.04 10.90
C GLY A 152 -6.97 14.88 11.83
N ASP A 153 -7.37 14.99 13.10
CA ASP A 153 -7.27 13.91 14.07
C ASP A 153 -8.23 12.77 13.72
N PHE A 154 -9.38 13.11 13.13
CA PHE A 154 -10.32 12.16 12.51
C PHE A 154 -10.56 12.50 11.04
N ILE A 155 -10.65 11.46 10.23
CA ILE A 155 -10.97 11.50 8.80
C ILE A 155 -12.19 10.59 8.59
N LEU A 156 -13.29 11.18 8.14
CA LEU A 156 -14.55 10.49 7.89
C LEU A 156 -14.73 10.31 6.39
N GLU A 157 -14.90 9.06 5.97
CA GLU A 157 -15.08 8.67 4.58
C GLU A 157 -16.45 8.00 4.42
N GLY A 158 -17.33 8.61 3.61
CA GLY A 158 -18.63 8.01 3.26
C GLY A 158 -18.54 7.18 1.98
N LYS A 159 -19.52 6.28 1.76
CA LYS A 159 -19.68 5.62 0.45
C LYS A 159 -19.88 6.66 -0.68
N PRO A 160 -19.53 6.36 -1.95
CA PRO A 160 -19.74 7.27 -3.08
C PRO A 160 -21.13 7.90 -3.11
N GLY A 161 -21.19 9.21 -3.40
CA GLY A 161 -22.40 10.02 -3.41
C GLY A 161 -22.82 10.60 -2.05
N ALA A 162 -22.12 10.28 -0.96
CA ALA A 162 -22.28 10.99 0.31
C ALA A 162 -21.46 12.28 0.36
N THR A 163 -22.05 13.33 0.91
CA THR A 163 -21.35 14.46 1.48
C THR A 163 -21.68 14.55 2.98
N PHE A 164 -21.00 15.41 3.73
CA PHE A 164 -21.20 15.56 5.17
C PHE A 164 -21.63 17.00 5.50
N ASP A 165 -22.80 17.15 6.14
CA ASP A 165 -23.39 18.45 6.53
C ASP A 165 -23.43 19.50 5.41
N MET A 166 -23.56 19.07 4.15
CA MET A 166 -23.50 19.92 2.97
C MET A 166 -24.64 19.57 2.00
N PRO A 167 -25.09 20.52 1.16
CA PRO A 167 -26.03 20.22 0.07
C PRO A 167 -25.47 19.14 -0.86
N PHE A 168 -26.34 18.27 -1.37
CA PHE A 168 -25.97 17.17 -2.25
C PHE A 168 -26.53 17.32 -3.67
N ASP A 169 -26.90 18.54 -4.07
CA ASP A 169 -27.30 18.83 -5.44
C ASP A 169 -26.05 18.84 -6.34
N GLY A 170 -26.01 17.95 -7.34
CA GLY A 170 -24.94 17.89 -8.34
C GLY A 170 -23.98 16.71 -8.16
N GLY A 171 -22.68 16.96 -8.34
CA GLY A 171 -21.61 15.97 -8.24
C GLY A 171 -20.37 16.56 -7.61
N ASP A 172 -19.56 15.71 -6.99
CA ASP A 172 -18.34 16.09 -6.27
C ASP A 172 -17.29 14.97 -6.35
N HIS A 173 -16.11 15.19 -5.79
CA HIS A 173 -14.94 14.33 -5.88
C HIS A 173 -14.12 14.36 -4.59
N GLY A 174 -13.27 13.35 -4.40
CA GLY A 174 -12.43 13.20 -3.19
C GLY A 174 -12.61 11.88 -2.44
N TYR A 175 -13.53 11.03 -2.92
CA TYR A 175 -13.68 9.66 -2.44
C TYR A 175 -12.40 8.83 -2.68
N ASP A 176 -12.35 7.65 -2.07
CA ASP A 176 -11.27 6.70 -2.26
C ASP A 176 -10.97 6.44 -3.74
N TYR A 177 -9.69 6.49 -4.13
CA TYR A 177 -9.26 6.26 -5.51
C TYR A 177 -9.54 4.83 -6.01
N HIS A 178 -9.95 3.90 -5.13
CA HIS A 178 -10.50 2.60 -5.54
C HIS A 178 -11.87 2.70 -6.22
N VAL A 179 -12.57 3.83 -6.06
CA VAL A 179 -13.85 4.09 -6.71
C VAL A 179 -13.60 4.45 -8.16
N GLU A 180 -14.15 3.67 -9.10
CA GLU A 180 -13.90 3.85 -10.54
C GLU A 180 -14.24 5.26 -11.03
N ASN A 181 -15.29 5.87 -10.48
CA ASN A 181 -15.69 7.24 -10.82
C ASN A 181 -14.66 8.31 -10.39
N MET A 182 -13.66 7.98 -9.56
CA MET A 182 -12.55 8.87 -9.20
C MET A 182 -11.33 8.71 -10.11
N HIS A 183 -11.33 7.72 -11.02
CA HIS A 183 -10.24 7.51 -11.95
C HIS A 183 -10.11 8.66 -12.95
N THR A 184 -8.87 8.91 -13.36
CA THR A 184 -8.50 10.02 -14.26
C THR A 184 -8.25 9.53 -15.68
N ILE A 185 -8.15 10.48 -16.61
CA ILE A 185 -7.71 10.21 -17.99
C ILE A 185 -6.22 10.49 -18.17
N MET A 186 -5.61 9.78 -19.11
CA MET A 186 -4.28 10.08 -19.63
C MET A 186 -4.20 9.71 -21.10
N PHE A 187 -3.89 10.70 -21.95
CA PHE A 187 -3.59 10.51 -23.36
C PHE A 187 -2.25 11.14 -23.69
N ALA A 188 -1.42 10.45 -24.47
CA ALA A 188 -0.10 10.95 -24.84
C ALA A 188 0.16 10.79 -26.35
N ARG A 189 0.73 11.82 -26.96
CA ARG A 189 1.15 11.83 -28.36
C ARG A 189 2.47 12.58 -28.50
N GLY A 190 3.36 12.05 -29.33
CA GLY A 190 4.56 12.78 -29.72
C GLY A 190 5.69 11.88 -30.23
N PRO A 191 6.83 12.46 -30.58
CA PRO A 191 7.99 11.72 -31.05
C PRO A 191 8.52 10.75 -30.00
N ALA A 192 8.40 11.04 -28.69
CA ALA A 192 8.90 10.18 -27.63
C ALA A 192 8.04 8.93 -27.38
N PHE A 193 6.74 8.98 -27.67
CA PHE A 193 5.80 7.90 -27.36
C PHE A 193 5.65 6.88 -28.49
N LYS A 194 5.49 5.60 -28.14
CA LYS A 194 5.11 4.53 -29.08
C LYS A 194 3.67 4.76 -29.55
N LYS A 195 3.39 4.45 -30.82
CA LYS A 195 2.03 4.49 -31.36
C LYS A 195 1.25 3.26 -30.88
N ASN A 196 -0.05 3.40 -30.65
CA ASN A 196 -0.97 2.33 -30.26
C ASN A 196 -0.52 1.55 -29.01
N SER A 197 0.00 2.28 -28.01
CA SER A 197 0.47 1.71 -26.75
C SER A 197 -0.49 2.07 -25.62
N VAL A 198 -0.73 1.13 -24.72
CA VAL A 198 -1.54 1.32 -23.52
C VAL A 198 -0.69 1.00 -22.29
N ALA A 199 -0.62 1.92 -21.34
CA ALA A 199 0.01 1.68 -20.05
C ALA A 199 -0.96 0.92 -19.11
N PRO A 200 -0.47 0.10 -18.16
CA PRO A 200 -1.33 -0.43 -17.10
C PRO A 200 -1.88 0.72 -16.24
N ALA A 201 -2.95 0.49 -15.48
CA ALA A 201 -3.46 1.47 -14.52
C ALA A 201 -2.37 1.90 -13.52
N PHE A 202 -2.34 3.19 -13.17
CA PHE A 202 -1.27 3.78 -12.36
C PHE A 202 -1.77 4.95 -11.52
N GLN A 203 -1.02 5.31 -10.48
CA GLN A 203 -1.27 6.51 -9.68
C GLN A 203 -0.58 7.73 -10.31
N ASN A 204 -1.22 8.90 -10.27
CA ASN A 204 -0.71 10.14 -10.88
C ASN A 204 0.72 10.54 -10.40
N VAL A 205 1.19 10.04 -9.26
CA VAL A 205 2.57 10.26 -8.77
C VAL A 205 3.64 9.72 -9.73
N GLN A 206 3.29 8.80 -10.62
CA GLN A 206 4.21 8.30 -11.65
C GLN A 206 4.57 9.39 -12.69
N TYR A 207 3.76 10.44 -12.84
CA TYR A 207 3.95 11.46 -13.87
C TYR A 207 5.26 12.22 -13.75
N MET A 208 5.74 12.50 -12.53
CA MET A 208 6.96 13.28 -12.35
C MET A 208 8.14 12.65 -13.10
N ASN A 209 8.34 11.34 -12.96
CA ASN A 209 9.42 10.64 -13.66
C ASN A 209 9.21 10.59 -15.18
N LEU A 210 7.96 10.61 -15.67
CA LEU A 210 7.69 10.77 -17.09
C LEU A 210 8.15 12.15 -17.58
N TRP A 211 7.81 13.22 -16.86
CA TRP A 211 8.23 14.57 -17.21
C TRP A 211 9.74 14.73 -17.23
N LEU A 212 10.42 14.26 -16.18
CA LEU A 212 11.88 14.31 -16.10
C LEU A 212 12.53 13.54 -17.25
N THR A 213 12.01 12.37 -17.60
CA THR A 213 12.50 11.56 -18.74
C THR A 213 12.26 12.26 -20.09
N LEU A 214 11.09 12.86 -20.31
CA LEU A 214 10.77 13.56 -21.56
C LEU A 214 11.61 14.84 -21.75
N LEU A 215 12.01 15.47 -20.64
CA LEU A 215 12.87 16.66 -20.62
C LEU A 215 14.37 16.32 -20.62
N GLY A 216 14.76 15.05 -20.42
CA GLY A 216 16.16 14.61 -20.34
C GLY A 216 16.88 15.13 -19.10
N ILE A 217 16.15 15.27 -17.99
CA ILE A 217 16.65 15.73 -16.68
C ILE A 217 16.29 14.73 -15.60
N GLU A 218 16.51 13.44 -15.87
CA GLU A 218 16.32 12.38 -14.89
C GLU A 218 17.11 12.68 -13.59
N ASP A 219 16.55 12.24 -12.46
CA ASP A 219 17.12 12.42 -11.12
C ASP A 219 17.29 13.88 -10.67
N ALA A 220 16.79 14.87 -11.42
CA ALA A 220 16.90 16.29 -11.06
C ALA A 220 16.18 16.62 -9.73
N LEU A 221 15.12 15.88 -9.39
CA LEU A 221 14.35 16.07 -8.16
C LEU A 221 13.85 14.72 -7.60
N PRO A 222 13.92 14.51 -6.28
CA PRO A 222 13.31 13.35 -5.63
C PRO A 222 11.78 13.43 -5.70
N ASN A 223 11.13 12.28 -5.89
CA ASN A 223 9.67 12.14 -5.93
C ASN A 223 9.28 10.67 -5.65
N ASN A 224 8.00 10.40 -5.33
CA ASN A 224 7.54 9.03 -5.03
C ASN A 224 7.15 8.20 -6.26
N GLY A 225 7.25 8.77 -7.47
CA GLY A 225 7.11 8.01 -8.70
C GLY A 225 8.20 6.95 -8.83
N THR A 226 7.89 5.86 -9.51
CA THR A 226 8.89 4.82 -9.83
C THR A 226 9.55 5.10 -11.16
N VAL A 227 10.87 5.22 -11.12
CA VAL A 227 11.69 5.34 -12.32
C VAL A 227 11.47 4.12 -13.21
N GLY A 228 11.21 4.35 -14.49
CA GLY A 228 11.02 3.30 -15.49
C GLY A 228 9.59 2.79 -15.66
N PHE A 229 8.62 3.28 -14.87
CA PHE A 229 7.21 2.88 -15.00
C PHE A 229 6.67 3.01 -16.43
N PHE A 230 6.98 4.12 -17.09
CA PHE A 230 6.54 4.45 -18.45
C PHE A 230 7.52 4.00 -19.55
N ASP A 231 8.61 3.30 -19.24
CA ASP A 231 9.60 2.90 -20.25
C ASP A 231 8.98 2.00 -21.34
N SER A 232 7.95 1.23 -20.98
CA SER A 232 7.19 0.38 -21.91
C SER A 232 6.48 1.17 -23.02
N ILE A 233 6.11 2.44 -22.78
CA ILE A 233 5.37 3.28 -23.74
C ILE A 233 6.26 4.28 -24.50
N LEU A 234 7.55 4.35 -24.19
CA LEU A 234 8.52 5.26 -24.83
C LEU A 234 9.28 4.59 -25.97
N LYS A 235 9.46 5.26 -27.11
CA LYS A 235 10.24 4.75 -28.25
C LYS A 235 11.71 4.55 -27.92
N LYS A 236 12.28 5.47 -27.13
CA LYS A 236 13.68 5.48 -26.68
C LYS A 236 13.71 5.67 -25.17
N ALA A 237 13.29 4.65 -24.43
CA ALA A 237 13.44 4.65 -22.99
C ALA A 237 14.94 4.69 -22.61
N PRO A 238 15.33 5.40 -21.54
CA PRO A 238 16.68 5.32 -20.99
C PRO A 238 17.04 3.87 -20.66
N LYS A 239 18.29 3.47 -20.89
CA LYS A 239 18.76 2.15 -20.45
C LYS A 239 18.79 2.13 -18.93
N ARG A 240 17.81 1.48 -18.31
CA ARG A 240 17.80 1.23 -16.87
C ARG A 240 18.72 0.05 -16.60
N VAL A 241 19.75 0.27 -15.80
CA VAL A 241 20.53 -0.84 -15.23
C VAL A 241 19.63 -1.43 -14.14
N ASN A 242 19.30 -2.71 -14.26
CA ASN A 242 18.64 -3.41 -13.17
C ASN A 242 19.61 -3.35 -11.99
N ARG A 243 19.28 -2.58 -10.95
CA ARG A 243 20.02 -2.63 -9.69
C ARG A 243 19.53 -3.85 -8.92
N GLU A 244 19.73 -5.03 -9.50
CA GLU A 244 19.92 -6.21 -8.68
C GLU A 244 21.24 -5.97 -7.98
N CYS A 245 21.15 -5.83 -6.68
CA CYS A 245 22.32 -5.48 -5.94
C CYS A 245 23.08 -6.73 -5.52
N ASP A 246 24.33 -6.53 -5.11
CA ASP A 246 25.28 -7.62 -4.90
C ASP A 246 24.70 -8.72 -4.00
N ASN A 247 24.79 -9.96 -4.49
CA ASN A 247 24.53 -11.16 -3.71
C ASN A 247 25.48 -11.17 -2.49
N PHE A 248 25.01 -10.68 -1.34
CA PHE A 248 25.75 -10.86 -0.10
C PHE A 248 25.50 -12.27 0.44
N GLY A 249 26.32 -13.21 -0.05
CA GLY A 249 26.54 -14.49 0.60
C GLY A 249 27.93 -14.52 1.20
N SER A 250 28.05 -14.47 2.52
CA SER A 250 29.20 -15.10 3.18
C SER A 250 28.69 -16.32 3.93
N SER A 251 29.43 -17.42 3.84
CA SER A 251 29.15 -18.70 4.51
C SER A 251 29.34 -18.65 6.03
N GLN A 252 29.19 -17.46 6.65
CA GLN A 252 29.51 -17.22 8.06
C GLN A 252 28.32 -16.77 8.92
N VAL A 253 27.08 -16.80 8.41
CA VAL A 253 25.87 -16.46 9.20
C VAL A 253 25.35 -17.66 10.02
N LEU A 254 26.22 -18.60 10.39
CA LEU A 254 25.86 -19.82 11.11
C LEU A 254 26.91 -20.21 12.16
N GLU A 255 27.26 -19.30 13.06
CA GLU A 255 27.63 -19.69 14.42
C GLU A 255 26.57 -19.29 15.42
N CYS A 256 25.35 -19.69 15.12
CA CYS A 256 24.35 -19.86 16.15
C CYS A 256 24.92 -20.96 17.09
N GLN A 257 25.48 -20.59 18.24
CA GLN A 257 25.86 -21.52 19.31
C GLN A 257 24.76 -21.61 20.37
N LYS A 258 24.42 -22.84 20.79
CA LYS A 258 23.26 -23.31 21.63
C LYS A 258 22.10 -23.96 20.85
N MET A 259 22.34 -25.11 20.25
CA MET A 259 21.29 -26.11 19.97
C MET A 259 21.86 -27.46 20.44
N PRO A 260 21.12 -28.29 21.20
CA PRO A 260 21.61 -29.61 21.61
C PRO A 260 22.03 -30.43 20.39
N ALA A 261 23.16 -31.16 20.50
CA ALA A 261 23.76 -31.83 19.34
C ALA A 261 22.78 -32.77 18.61
N ALA A 262 21.87 -33.44 19.34
CA ALA A 262 20.88 -34.34 18.76
C ALA A 262 19.83 -33.61 17.90
N GLU A 263 19.32 -32.46 18.34
CA GLU A 263 18.37 -31.64 17.58
C GLU A 263 19.06 -30.93 16.41
N LYS A 264 20.32 -30.48 16.62
CA LYS A 264 21.17 -29.99 15.55
C LYS A 264 21.34 -31.03 14.45
N ASN A 265 21.56 -32.29 14.82
CA ASN A 265 21.71 -33.37 13.86
C ASN A 265 20.39 -33.72 13.14
N LYS A 266 19.24 -33.65 13.82
CA LYS A 266 17.91 -33.90 13.21
C LYS A 266 17.47 -32.78 12.27
N LEU A 267 17.72 -31.52 12.64
CA LEU A 267 17.46 -30.38 11.78
C LEU A 267 18.46 -30.34 10.61
N ALA A 268 19.75 -30.60 10.88
CA ALA A 268 20.78 -30.68 9.85
C ALA A 268 20.50 -31.78 8.84
N SER A 269 20.04 -32.97 9.25
CA SER A 269 19.71 -34.06 8.32
C SER A 269 18.48 -33.75 7.44
N LYS A 270 17.50 -33.03 7.98
CA LYS A 270 16.35 -32.54 7.21
C LYS A 270 16.74 -31.42 6.25
N LEU A 271 17.57 -30.47 6.69
CA LEU A 271 18.09 -29.40 5.83
C LEU A 271 19.04 -29.92 4.75
N SER A 272 19.86 -30.93 5.05
CA SER A 272 20.80 -31.52 4.08
C SER A 272 20.12 -32.34 2.98
N SER A 273 18.87 -32.78 3.21
CA SER A 273 18.05 -33.48 2.22
C SER A 273 17.14 -32.55 1.41
N CYS A 274 17.07 -31.26 1.79
CA CYS A 274 16.28 -30.29 1.06
C CYS A 274 17.07 -29.68 -0.10
N PRO A 275 16.43 -29.47 -1.26
CA PRO A 275 17.03 -28.67 -2.32
C PRO A 275 17.33 -27.28 -1.77
N LEU A 276 18.59 -26.86 -1.78
CA LEU A 276 18.96 -25.49 -1.44
C LEU A 276 18.41 -24.56 -2.52
N ALA A 277 17.79 -23.45 -2.11
CA ALA A 277 17.44 -22.38 -3.02
C ALA A 277 18.74 -21.77 -3.59
N ASN A 278 18.86 -21.72 -4.92
CA ASN A 278 20.07 -21.22 -5.59
C ASN A 278 20.13 -19.68 -5.69
N SER A 279 19.07 -18.98 -5.27
CA SER A 279 18.95 -17.52 -5.34
C SER A 279 18.10 -17.04 -4.16
N PHE A 280 18.58 -16.02 -3.46
CA PHE A 280 18.06 -15.65 -2.14
C PHE A 280 17.31 -14.33 -2.16
N PRO A 281 16.16 -14.24 -1.47
CA PRO A 281 15.07 -13.37 -1.90
C PRO A 281 15.13 -11.93 -1.39
N VAL A 282 16.23 -11.47 -0.77
CA VAL A 282 16.29 -10.15 -0.16
C VAL A 282 17.53 -9.39 -0.56
N TYR A 283 17.33 -8.13 -0.93
CA TYR A 283 18.41 -7.17 -1.01
C TYR A 283 18.43 -6.24 0.21
N SER A 284 19.36 -6.47 1.13
CA SER A 284 19.69 -5.51 2.19
C SER A 284 21.06 -5.79 2.82
N LYS A 285 21.69 -4.73 3.35
CA LYS A 285 22.90 -4.84 4.19
C LYS A 285 22.57 -5.15 5.64
N ASP A 286 21.36 -4.81 6.09
CA ASP A 286 20.95 -4.86 7.49
C ASP A 286 20.17 -6.13 7.82
N TYR A 287 19.63 -6.82 6.81
CA TYR A 287 18.93 -8.08 7.00
C TYR A 287 19.79 -9.30 6.63
N CYS A 288 19.50 -10.41 7.27
CA CYS A 288 19.97 -11.75 6.91
C CYS A 288 18.75 -12.63 6.62
N TYR A 289 18.96 -13.72 5.89
CA TYR A 289 17.92 -14.72 5.67
C TYR A 289 18.43 -16.11 6.05
N GLN A 290 17.50 -16.98 6.41
CA GLN A 290 17.73 -18.39 6.62
C GLN A 290 16.65 -19.19 5.88
N SER A 291 17.07 -19.99 4.91
CA SER A 291 16.17 -20.84 4.14
C SER A 291 16.04 -22.23 4.78
N TYR A 292 14.80 -22.70 4.88
CA TYR A 292 14.41 -24.00 5.40
C TYR A 292 13.51 -24.70 4.37
N CYS A 293 14.14 -25.37 3.39
CA CYS A 293 13.44 -26.04 2.29
C CYS A 293 12.55 -25.06 1.49
N GLU A 294 11.22 -25.13 1.63
CA GLU A 294 10.27 -24.27 0.93
C GLU A 294 10.00 -22.92 1.64
N ASN A 295 10.48 -22.75 2.87
CA ASN A 295 10.29 -21.53 3.66
C ASN A 295 11.59 -20.76 3.79
N THR A 296 11.52 -19.44 3.95
CA THR A 296 12.69 -18.59 4.26
C THR A 296 12.31 -17.58 5.33
N VAL A 297 13.12 -17.45 6.37
CA VAL A 297 13.00 -16.38 7.36
C VAL A 297 13.98 -15.29 7.00
N ILE A 298 13.55 -14.04 7.16
CA ILE A 298 14.36 -12.84 7.01
C ILE A 298 14.30 -12.13 8.36
N ALA A 299 15.46 -11.79 8.91
CA ALA A 299 15.58 -11.10 10.19
C ALA A 299 16.63 -10.01 10.08
N ASN A 300 16.47 -8.94 10.86
CA ASN A 300 17.53 -7.94 10.98
C ASN A 300 18.77 -8.56 11.64
N ARG A 301 19.96 -8.06 11.29
CA ARG A 301 21.23 -8.40 11.93
C ARG A 301 21.36 -7.82 13.33
N ASP A 302 20.65 -6.74 13.62
CA ASP A 302 20.50 -6.18 14.96
C ASP A 302 19.56 -7.06 15.80
N PRO A 303 20.03 -7.69 16.89
CA PRO A 303 19.20 -8.55 17.73
C PRO A 303 18.08 -7.82 18.47
N ASP A 304 18.15 -6.49 18.62
CA ASP A 304 17.13 -5.69 19.29
C ASP A 304 16.02 -5.23 18.32
N ASP A 305 16.17 -5.49 17.02
CA ASP A 305 15.19 -5.17 15.99
C ASP A 305 14.19 -6.31 15.75
N CYS A 306 12.93 -6.05 16.08
CA CYS A 306 11.83 -6.99 15.95
C CYS A 306 11.29 -7.14 14.52
N ARG A 307 11.78 -6.37 13.53
CA ARG A 307 11.36 -6.49 12.12
C ARG A 307 11.84 -7.81 11.54
N LYS A 308 10.89 -8.64 11.14
CA LYS A 308 11.12 -9.99 10.61
C LYS A 308 10.11 -10.29 9.51
N ALA A 309 10.51 -11.11 8.55
CA ALA A 309 9.62 -11.59 7.50
C ALA A 309 9.79 -13.09 7.27
N VAL A 310 8.74 -13.72 6.78
CA VAL A 310 8.72 -15.13 6.41
C VAL A 310 8.16 -15.25 5.01
N ILE A 311 8.85 -16.02 4.20
CA ILE A 311 8.45 -16.42 2.86
C ILE A 311 8.08 -17.90 2.91
N GLU A 312 6.95 -18.26 2.33
CA GLU A 312 6.39 -19.60 2.35
C GLU A 312 5.77 -19.94 0.99
N VAL A 313 5.85 -21.22 0.64
CA VAL A 313 5.11 -21.77 -0.50
C VAL A 313 3.97 -22.63 0.05
N LEU A 314 2.74 -22.19 -0.15
CA LEU A 314 1.56 -22.93 0.30
C LEU A 314 1.05 -23.83 -0.82
N ASN A 315 0.75 -25.09 -0.48
CA ASN A 315 0.19 -26.09 -1.40
C ASN A 315 -1.13 -26.65 -0.85
N ALA A 316 -2.12 -26.89 -1.71
CA ALA A 316 -3.41 -27.46 -1.30
C ALA A 316 -3.31 -28.91 -0.75
N SER A 317 -2.23 -29.65 -1.04
CA SER A 317 -2.04 -31.04 -0.62
C SER A 317 -1.39 -31.20 0.76
N SER A 318 -0.88 -30.13 1.37
CA SER A 318 -0.21 -30.16 2.69
C SER A 318 -1.14 -29.93 3.89
N GLU A 319 -2.43 -29.69 3.68
CA GLU A 319 -3.41 -29.37 4.74
C GLU A 319 -4.06 -30.62 5.38
N LYS A 320 -3.25 -31.60 5.80
CA LYS A 320 -3.74 -32.66 6.70
C LYS A 320 -2.88 -32.78 7.96
N SER A 321 -3.39 -32.16 9.02
CA SER A 321 -3.43 -32.64 10.42
C SER A 321 -2.48 -32.07 11.49
N SER A 322 -3.11 -31.93 12.66
CA SER A 322 -2.68 -31.79 14.06
C SER A 322 -2.31 -30.39 14.63
N PRO A 323 -2.94 -29.96 15.75
CA PRO A 323 -2.67 -28.66 16.38
C PRO A 323 -1.35 -28.59 17.17
N ALA A 324 -0.71 -29.71 17.46
CA ALA A 324 0.39 -29.76 18.41
C ALA A 324 1.74 -30.05 17.72
N PHE A 325 2.52 -29.00 17.47
CA PHE A 325 3.99 -29.03 17.47
C PHE A 325 4.53 -27.64 17.80
N SER A 326 5.35 -27.55 18.84
CA SER A 326 6.07 -26.36 19.29
C SER A 326 7.49 -26.35 18.71
N PHE A 327 7.87 -25.24 18.07
CA PHE A 327 9.27 -24.91 17.83
C PHE A 327 9.59 -23.65 18.62
N LEU A 328 10.48 -23.76 19.59
CA LEU A 328 10.99 -22.65 20.40
C LEU A 328 12.48 -22.58 20.10
N ASN A 329 12.88 -21.69 19.20
CA ASN A 329 14.29 -21.38 18.98
C ASN A 329 14.76 -20.49 20.14
N THR A 330 15.01 -21.10 21.30
CA THR A 330 15.46 -20.47 22.57
C THR A 330 16.83 -19.80 22.48
N LYS A 331 17.37 -19.70 21.28
CA LYS A 331 18.70 -19.17 21.00
C LYS A 331 18.72 -17.70 20.65
N TYR A 332 17.58 -17.19 20.18
CA TYR A 332 17.39 -15.77 19.85
C TYR A 332 16.40 -15.09 20.81
N SER A 333 15.96 -15.80 21.85
CA SER A 333 15.07 -15.25 22.90
C SER A 333 15.81 -14.47 23.99
N ILE A 334 17.13 -14.25 23.85
CA ILE A 334 17.94 -13.54 24.84
C ILE A 334 18.45 -12.26 24.21
N GLN A 335 17.52 -11.37 23.84
CA GLN A 335 17.73 -9.91 23.83
C GLN A 335 16.42 -9.11 23.69
N CYS A 336 15.34 -9.68 23.18
CA CYS A 336 13.99 -9.11 23.37
C CYS A 336 13.32 -9.69 24.64
N PRO A 337 13.06 -8.90 25.68
CA PRO A 337 12.51 -9.41 26.93
C PRO A 337 11.01 -9.63 26.77
N PHE A 338 10.53 -10.83 26.44
CA PHE A 338 9.09 -11.11 26.55
C PHE A 338 8.76 -12.46 27.20
N ALA A 339 7.83 -12.32 28.12
CA ALA A 339 7.41 -13.26 29.14
C ALA A 339 6.48 -14.36 28.62
N ASN A 340 6.21 -15.33 29.51
CA ASN A 340 5.21 -16.39 29.44
C ASN A 340 3.79 -15.84 29.13
N HIS A 341 3.54 -15.41 27.89
CA HIS A 341 2.23 -14.92 27.47
C HIS A 341 1.56 -15.94 26.55
N SER A 342 0.38 -16.40 26.96
CA SER A 342 -0.56 -17.21 26.18
C SER A 342 -1.10 -16.51 24.92
N SER A 343 -0.67 -15.28 24.64
CA SER A 343 -1.11 -14.42 23.54
C SER A 343 -0.13 -14.36 22.35
N MET A 344 1.01 -15.05 22.43
CA MET A 344 1.97 -15.10 21.33
C MET A 344 1.44 -15.92 20.15
N ALA A 345 1.45 -15.35 18.94
CA ALA A 345 0.95 -15.99 17.73
C ALA A 345 2.00 -15.99 16.61
N PHE A 346 1.97 -17.02 15.77
CA PHE A 346 2.76 -17.05 14.55
C PHE A 346 2.09 -16.19 13.49
N PHE A 347 2.87 -15.36 12.80
CA PHE A 347 2.36 -14.56 11.67
C PHE A 347 2.59 -15.20 10.30
N SER A 348 3.11 -16.44 10.28
CA SER A 348 3.17 -17.27 9.08
C SER A 348 1.78 -17.74 8.65
N ALA A 349 1.62 -18.01 7.36
CA ALA A 349 0.38 -18.49 6.77
C ALA A 349 0.29 -20.02 6.74
N GLY A 350 1.43 -20.73 6.73
CA GLY A 350 1.46 -22.19 6.70
C GLY A 350 1.13 -22.85 8.05
N SER A 351 0.54 -24.04 8.02
CA SER A 351 0.18 -24.81 9.22
C SER A 351 1.21 -25.86 9.67
N THR A 352 2.23 -26.13 8.85
CA THR A 352 3.27 -27.14 9.11
C THR A 352 4.17 -26.78 10.29
N SER A 353 4.86 -27.76 10.88
CA SER A 353 5.87 -27.48 11.92
C SER A 353 7.01 -26.58 11.43
N MET A 354 7.24 -26.51 10.11
CA MET A 354 8.29 -25.68 9.50
C MET A 354 7.85 -24.25 9.21
N SER A 355 6.54 -23.98 9.11
CA SER A 355 6.02 -22.62 9.02
C SER A 355 5.89 -21.98 10.41
N LYS A 356 5.77 -22.78 11.47
CA LYS A 356 5.72 -22.34 12.87
C LYS A 356 7.13 -22.11 13.45
N MET A 357 7.88 -21.16 12.90
CA MET A 357 9.23 -20.80 13.38
C MET A 357 9.16 -19.74 14.49
N ALA A 358 9.99 -19.87 15.53
CA ALA A 358 9.95 -18.95 16.68
C ALA A 358 10.28 -17.49 16.30
N ASP A 359 11.13 -17.28 15.29
CA ASP A 359 11.39 -15.94 14.74
C ASP A 359 10.20 -15.34 13.98
N ALA A 360 9.17 -16.14 13.69
CA ALA A 360 7.92 -15.71 13.09
C ALA A 360 6.81 -15.48 14.12
N GLN A 361 7.15 -15.34 15.40
CA GLN A 361 6.20 -15.11 16.48
C GLN A 361 6.15 -13.63 16.86
N PHE A 362 4.94 -13.15 17.14
CA PHE A 362 4.72 -11.82 17.68
C PHE A 362 3.48 -11.81 18.58
N VAL A 363 3.44 -10.89 19.54
CA VAL A 363 2.29 -10.72 20.43
C VAL A 363 1.35 -9.71 19.78
N PHE A 364 0.34 -10.21 19.07
CA PHE A 364 -0.69 -9.35 18.48
C PHE A 364 -1.81 -9.07 19.48
N PRO A 365 -2.38 -7.86 19.50
CA PRO A 365 -3.58 -7.57 20.27
C PRO A 365 -4.73 -8.52 19.89
N ALA A 366 -5.53 -8.93 20.87
CA ALA A 366 -6.63 -9.88 20.65
C ALA A 366 -7.64 -9.36 19.60
N TYR A 367 -7.87 -8.05 19.60
CA TYR A 367 -8.65 -7.35 18.61
C TYR A 367 -8.10 -7.56 17.19
N PHE A 368 -6.80 -7.28 17.00
CA PHE A 368 -6.10 -7.44 15.72
C PHE A 368 -6.15 -8.89 15.22
N GLN A 369 -5.97 -9.87 16.12
CA GLN A 369 -6.09 -11.28 15.76
C GLN A 369 -7.48 -11.63 15.22
N ARG A 370 -8.55 -11.14 15.89
CA ARG A 370 -9.94 -11.41 15.53
C ARG A 370 -10.36 -10.72 14.24
N LYS A 371 -10.03 -9.44 14.07
CA LYS A 371 -10.54 -8.59 12.98
C LYS A 371 -9.68 -8.60 11.72
N ILE A 372 -8.38 -8.87 11.85
CA ILE A 372 -7.43 -8.82 10.73
C ILE A 372 -6.87 -10.21 10.43
N LEU A 373 -6.14 -10.82 11.39
CA LEU A 373 -5.38 -12.04 11.10
C LEU A 373 -6.26 -13.24 10.79
N ALA A 374 -7.36 -13.44 11.53
CA ALA A 374 -8.26 -14.57 11.30
C ALA A 374 -8.94 -14.51 9.91
N PRO A 375 -9.56 -13.39 9.49
CA PRO A 375 -10.11 -13.27 8.13
C PRO A 375 -9.04 -13.38 7.04
N LEU A 376 -7.87 -12.75 7.22
CA LEU A 376 -6.77 -12.84 6.27
C LEU A 376 -6.27 -14.28 6.11
N GLN A 377 -6.17 -15.02 7.21
CA GLN A 377 -5.78 -16.42 7.20
C GLN A 377 -6.81 -17.29 6.47
N GLN A 378 -8.10 -17.09 6.74
CA GLN A 378 -9.18 -17.79 6.04
C GLN A 378 -9.11 -17.53 4.53
N LYS A 379 -8.96 -16.26 4.11
CA LYS A 379 -8.80 -15.93 2.69
C LYS A 379 -7.57 -16.55 2.06
N THR A 380 -6.46 -16.60 2.78
CA THR A 380 -5.23 -17.23 2.30
C THR A 380 -5.45 -18.74 2.06
N GLN A 381 -6.21 -19.42 2.92
CA GLN A 381 -6.57 -20.83 2.75
C GLN A 381 -7.54 -21.04 1.58
N ASP A 382 -8.57 -20.21 1.46
CA ASP A 382 -9.52 -20.24 0.34
C ASP A 382 -8.78 -20.08 -1.00
N TYR A 383 -7.85 -19.12 -1.08
CA TYR A 383 -7.02 -18.90 -2.26
C TYR A 383 -6.04 -20.04 -2.52
N THR A 384 -5.44 -20.63 -1.47
CA THR A 384 -4.57 -21.80 -1.64
C THR A 384 -5.36 -22.99 -2.19
N THR A 385 -6.60 -23.19 -1.72
CA THR A 385 -7.51 -24.24 -2.21
C THR A 385 -7.94 -23.99 -3.66
N LYS A 386 -8.29 -22.74 -3.99
CA LYS A 386 -8.73 -22.31 -5.32
C LYS A 386 -7.59 -22.40 -6.35
N TYR A 387 -6.43 -21.84 -6.03
CA TYR A 387 -5.29 -21.70 -6.94
C TYR A 387 -4.24 -22.81 -6.82
N LYS A 388 -4.45 -23.77 -5.91
CA LYS A 388 -3.61 -24.96 -5.62
C LYS A 388 -2.24 -24.66 -5.03
N LYS A 389 -1.65 -23.51 -5.37
CA LYS A 389 -0.33 -23.09 -4.92
C LYS A 389 -0.24 -21.57 -4.83
N LEU A 390 0.31 -21.07 -3.73
CA LEU A 390 0.58 -19.65 -3.50
C LEU A 390 2.01 -19.45 -2.99
N TYR A 391 2.63 -18.35 -3.41
CA TYR A 391 3.82 -17.83 -2.77
C TYR A 391 3.41 -16.70 -1.83
N VAL A 392 3.77 -16.82 -0.56
CA VAL A 392 3.30 -15.94 0.51
C VAL A 392 4.48 -15.33 1.22
N ILE A 393 4.44 -14.01 1.41
CA ILE A 393 5.38 -13.27 2.26
C ILE A 393 4.56 -12.66 3.38
N SER A 394 4.96 -12.85 4.64
CA SER A 394 4.36 -12.18 5.80
C SER A 394 5.44 -11.57 6.66
N GLY A 395 5.24 -10.36 7.19
CA GLY A 395 6.28 -9.75 8.02
C GLY A 395 5.78 -8.58 8.85
N LEU A 396 6.71 -8.08 9.66
CA LEU A 396 6.51 -6.99 10.60
C LEU A 396 7.33 -5.78 10.15
N ALA A 397 6.75 -4.59 10.35
CA ALA A 397 7.35 -3.32 10.00
C ALA A 397 7.20 -2.31 11.15
N THR A 398 8.10 -1.34 11.16
CA THR A 398 8.14 -0.26 12.15
C THR A 398 8.17 1.08 11.41
N ASP A 399 7.13 1.87 11.60
CA ASP A 399 6.88 3.18 11.00
C ASP A 399 6.16 4.02 12.06
N THR A 400 6.92 4.53 13.02
CA THR A 400 6.38 5.28 14.16
C THR A 400 6.04 6.72 13.79
N ASN A 401 6.75 7.29 12.80
CA ASN A 401 6.51 8.64 12.28
C ASN A 401 5.40 8.69 11.21
N ARG A 402 4.95 7.53 10.71
CA ARG A 402 3.82 7.33 9.77
C ARG A 402 4.08 7.89 8.39
N ASP A 403 5.34 7.96 8.00
CA ASP A 403 5.74 8.46 6.69
C ASP A 403 5.64 7.40 5.59
N GLY A 404 5.26 6.16 5.94
CA GLY A 404 5.13 5.04 5.01
C GLY A 404 6.47 4.37 4.70
N HIS A 405 7.55 4.75 5.39
CA HIS A 405 8.87 4.17 5.29
C HIS A 405 9.28 3.47 6.58
N ALA A 406 10.21 2.53 6.46
CA ALA A 406 10.78 1.86 7.62
C ALA A 406 11.61 2.84 8.46
N ASP A 407 11.36 2.86 9.77
CA ASP A 407 12.18 3.61 10.72
C ASP A 407 13.64 3.14 10.68
N GLN A 408 14.58 4.09 10.80
CA GLN A 408 16.01 3.77 10.82
C GLN A 408 16.42 3.02 12.09
N LEU A 409 15.82 3.39 13.23
CA LEU A 409 16.12 2.80 14.53
C LEU A 409 15.26 1.57 14.78
N ALA A 410 15.83 0.59 15.47
CA ALA A 410 15.09 -0.55 15.98
C ALA A 410 13.94 -0.07 16.87
N GLY A 411 12.78 -0.71 16.74
CA GLY A 411 11.58 -0.34 17.47
C GLY A 411 10.54 -1.45 17.48
N SER A 412 9.51 -1.26 18.32
CA SER A 412 8.39 -2.19 18.36
C SER A 412 7.62 -2.15 17.02
N PRO A 413 7.26 -3.30 16.44
CA PRO A 413 6.47 -3.34 15.22
C PRO A 413 5.18 -2.57 15.36
N THR A 414 4.92 -1.72 14.37
CA THR A 414 3.71 -0.90 14.25
C THR A 414 2.77 -1.47 13.19
N HIS A 415 3.28 -2.26 12.27
CA HIS A 415 2.53 -2.79 11.14
C HIS A 415 2.83 -4.27 10.90
N PHE A 416 1.83 -4.96 10.36
CA PHE A 416 1.95 -6.29 9.79
C PHE A 416 1.61 -6.24 8.31
N TYR A 417 2.41 -6.86 7.47
CA TYR A 417 2.16 -6.94 6.03
C TYR A 417 2.07 -8.39 5.53
N ARG A 418 1.32 -8.59 4.46
CA ARG A 418 1.25 -9.87 3.74
C ARG A 418 1.20 -9.65 2.24
N ILE A 419 2.03 -10.36 1.49
CA ILE A 419 2.01 -10.42 0.03
C ILE A 419 1.62 -11.83 -0.39
N LEU A 420 0.63 -11.95 -1.26
CA LEU A 420 0.24 -13.17 -1.95
C LEU A 420 0.61 -13.05 -3.42
N ILE A 421 1.29 -14.06 -3.96
CA ILE A 421 1.63 -14.16 -5.38
C ILE A 421 1.12 -15.47 -5.93
N ARG A 422 0.52 -15.39 -7.12
CA ARG A 422 0.15 -16.55 -7.93
C ARG A 422 0.57 -16.39 -9.38
N CYS A 423 0.80 -17.52 -10.04
CA CYS A 423 0.86 -17.56 -11.50
C CYS A 423 -0.54 -17.48 -12.11
N LEU A 424 -0.66 -16.75 -13.22
CA LEU A 424 -1.82 -16.84 -14.10
C LEU A 424 -1.73 -18.09 -15.01
N ASP A 425 -0.51 -18.50 -15.32
CA ASP A 425 -0.19 -19.74 -16.04
C ASP A 425 0.36 -20.79 -15.06
N SER A 426 1.41 -21.51 -15.44
CA SER A 426 2.09 -22.53 -14.62
C SER A 426 3.30 -21.95 -13.88
N TRP A 427 3.61 -22.51 -12.71
CA TRP A 427 4.84 -22.21 -11.98
C TRP A 427 6.06 -22.83 -12.66
N VAL A 428 7.14 -22.05 -12.81
CA VAL A 428 8.47 -22.50 -13.26
C VAL A 428 9.38 -22.71 -12.05
N SER A 429 9.35 -21.77 -11.10
CA SER A 429 10.01 -21.86 -9.80
C SER A 429 9.13 -21.21 -8.74
N THR A 430 9.28 -21.62 -7.48
CA THR A 430 8.55 -21.06 -6.34
C THR A 430 9.44 -20.31 -5.38
N ASN A 431 10.77 -20.43 -5.47
CA ASN A 431 11.67 -19.65 -4.64
C ASN A 431 12.99 -19.40 -5.39
N PRO A 432 13.16 -18.21 -6.00
CA PRO A 432 12.20 -17.10 -6.10
C PRO A 432 11.00 -17.45 -7.00
N PRO A 433 9.87 -16.75 -6.87
CA PRO A 433 8.68 -17.04 -7.65
C PRO A 433 8.92 -16.72 -9.13
N ALA A 434 8.68 -17.68 -10.01
CA ALA A 434 8.76 -17.50 -11.46
C ALA A 434 7.62 -18.26 -12.13
N CYS A 435 6.94 -17.59 -13.07
CA CYS A 435 5.82 -18.13 -13.82
C CYS A 435 6.17 -18.29 -15.29
N LYS A 436 5.54 -19.25 -15.94
CA LYS A 436 5.59 -19.36 -17.40
C LYS A 436 5.09 -18.04 -18.01
N ASN A 437 5.79 -17.53 -19.03
CA ASN A 437 5.53 -16.25 -19.67
C ASN A 437 5.56 -15.03 -18.72
N ASN A 438 6.17 -15.14 -17.53
CA ASN A 438 6.27 -14.08 -16.53
C ASN A 438 4.92 -13.49 -16.05
N ARG A 439 3.82 -14.22 -16.24
CA ARG A 439 2.48 -13.74 -15.86
C ARG A 439 2.16 -14.02 -14.39
N MET A 440 2.63 -13.10 -13.54
CA MET A 440 2.32 -13.09 -12.10
C MET A 440 1.19 -12.12 -11.76
N ARG A 441 0.43 -12.45 -10.72
CA ARG A 441 -0.50 -11.52 -10.07
C ARG A 441 -0.18 -11.46 -8.58
N SER A 442 -0.11 -10.25 -8.05
CA SER A 442 0.10 -9.94 -6.64
C SER A 442 -1.17 -9.43 -5.98
N LEU A 443 -1.27 -9.67 -4.67
CA LEU A 443 -2.24 -9.09 -3.76
C LEU A 443 -1.50 -8.85 -2.45
N ALA A 444 -1.28 -7.59 -2.09
CA ALA A 444 -0.51 -7.20 -0.91
C ALA A 444 -1.38 -6.40 0.06
N PHE A 445 -1.01 -6.45 1.33
CA PHE A 445 -1.72 -5.81 2.44
C PHE A 445 -0.73 -5.21 3.44
N ILE A 446 -1.10 -4.10 4.06
CA ILE A 446 -0.39 -3.49 5.20
C ILE A 446 -1.45 -3.10 6.23
N PHE A 447 -1.32 -3.64 7.44
CA PHE A 447 -2.25 -3.40 8.54
C PHE A 447 -1.53 -2.76 9.72
N PRO A 448 -2.02 -1.64 10.27
CA PRO A 448 -1.52 -1.10 11.52
C PRO A 448 -1.90 -2.01 12.69
N ILE A 449 -0.92 -2.34 13.54
CA ILE A 449 -1.11 -3.17 14.73
C ILE A 449 -1.62 -2.27 15.85
N LEU A 450 -2.94 -2.27 16.04
CA LEU A 450 -3.64 -1.45 17.04
C LEU A 450 -4.31 -2.34 18.08
N ASP A 451 -4.35 -1.85 19.32
CA ASP A 451 -5.10 -2.49 20.42
C ASP A 451 -6.61 -2.47 20.17
N GLU A 452 -7.08 -1.41 19.51
CA GLU A 452 -8.46 -1.24 19.07
C GLU A 452 -8.53 -0.38 17.80
N HIS A 453 -9.54 -0.63 16.97
CA HIS A 453 -9.93 0.26 15.89
C HIS A 453 -11.46 0.19 15.74
N PRO A 454 -12.21 0.98 16.52
CA PRO A 454 -13.65 0.76 16.68
C PRO A 454 -14.45 0.71 15.37
N THR A 455 -14.04 1.45 14.33
CA THR A 455 -14.63 1.41 12.99
C THR A 455 -14.73 0.00 12.38
N LEU A 456 -13.73 -0.88 12.58
CA LEU A 456 -13.82 -2.23 12.01
C LEU A 456 -14.82 -3.14 12.73
N GLU A 457 -15.43 -2.69 13.84
CA GLU A 457 -16.53 -3.43 14.46
C GLU A 457 -17.80 -3.42 13.61
N CYS A 458 -17.99 -2.40 12.77
CA CYS A 458 -19.14 -2.26 11.88
C CYS A 458 -18.82 -2.45 10.38
N MET A 459 -17.68 -3.06 10.04
CA MET A 459 -17.29 -3.36 8.65
C MET A 459 -17.28 -4.87 8.37
N ASP A 460 -17.59 -5.26 7.13
CA ASP A 460 -17.41 -6.65 6.70
C ASP A 460 -15.93 -7.01 6.61
N SER A 461 -15.60 -8.28 6.88
CA SER A 461 -14.21 -8.73 6.81
C SER A 461 -13.56 -8.56 5.44
N ASN A 462 -14.31 -8.68 4.33
CA ASN A 462 -13.75 -8.43 3.00
C ASN A 462 -13.53 -6.94 2.75
N GLU A 463 -14.42 -6.08 3.25
CA GLU A 463 -14.27 -4.63 3.15
C GLU A 463 -13.02 -4.18 3.92
N ILE A 464 -12.81 -4.70 5.13
CA ILE A 464 -11.60 -4.45 5.93
C ILE A 464 -10.34 -4.87 5.16
N LEU A 465 -10.30 -6.11 4.66
CA LEU A 465 -9.12 -6.59 3.93
C LEU A 465 -8.86 -5.79 2.65
N LEU A 466 -9.92 -5.39 1.93
CA LEU A 466 -9.78 -4.57 0.72
C LEU A 466 -9.27 -3.16 1.05
N ASP A 467 -9.76 -2.54 2.14
CA ASP A 467 -9.38 -1.19 2.53
C ASP A 467 -7.88 -1.06 2.85
N TYR A 468 -7.31 -2.11 3.45
CA TYR A 468 -5.88 -2.23 3.79
C TYR A 468 -5.04 -2.96 2.74
N THR A 469 -5.54 -3.13 1.52
CA THR A 469 -4.66 -3.52 0.41
C THR A 469 -3.56 -2.49 0.19
N ALA A 470 -2.46 -2.92 -0.40
CA ALA A 470 -1.30 -2.08 -0.70
C ALA A 470 -0.63 -2.58 -1.98
N THR A 471 0.29 -1.77 -2.52
CA THR A 471 1.21 -2.25 -3.55
C THR A 471 2.39 -3.00 -2.90
N ILE A 472 3.09 -3.86 -3.66
CA ILE A 472 4.33 -4.46 -3.13
C ILE A 472 5.36 -3.36 -2.83
N SER A 473 5.38 -2.28 -3.63
CA SER A 473 6.26 -1.15 -3.38
C SER A 473 5.98 -0.46 -2.04
N ASP A 474 4.72 -0.38 -1.60
CA ASP A 474 4.41 0.15 -0.26
C ASP A 474 4.93 -0.80 0.83
N VAL A 475 4.79 -2.12 0.61
CA VAL A 475 5.32 -3.12 1.55
C VAL A 475 6.85 -3.05 1.64
N GLU A 476 7.55 -2.96 0.51
CA GLU A 476 9.02 -2.86 0.50
C GLU A 476 9.51 -1.57 1.18
N GLN A 477 8.80 -0.44 0.99
CA GLN A 477 9.12 0.83 1.65
C GLN A 477 8.99 0.74 3.17
N ILE A 478 7.87 0.22 3.67
CA ILE A 478 7.63 0.12 5.13
C ILE A 478 8.44 -1.03 5.77
N ALA A 479 8.77 -2.08 5.02
CA ALA A 479 9.62 -3.17 5.48
C ALA A 479 11.11 -2.77 5.55
N GLY A 480 11.53 -1.82 4.70
CA GLY A 480 12.92 -1.31 4.65
C GLY A 480 13.85 -2.14 3.78
N PHE A 481 13.33 -3.02 2.92
CA PHE A 481 14.10 -3.84 2.00
C PHE A 481 13.26 -4.32 0.81
N GLU A 482 13.94 -4.66 -0.28
CA GLU A 482 13.29 -5.18 -1.50
C GLU A 482 13.29 -6.71 -1.56
N PHE A 483 12.19 -7.27 -2.08
CA PHE A 483 12.06 -8.71 -2.30
C PHE A 483 12.50 -9.08 -3.72
N GLN A 484 13.13 -10.24 -3.90
CA GLN A 484 13.50 -10.74 -5.21
C GLN A 484 12.37 -11.57 -5.82
N PHE A 485 11.82 -11.09 -6.95
CA PHE A 485 10.75 -11.77 -7.69
C PHE A 485 11.25 -12.31 -9.03
N GLY A 486 11.79 -13.54 -9.01
CA GLY A 486 12.18 -14.29 -10.20
C GLY A 486 13.13 -13.53 -11.14
N SER A 487 13.25 -14.01 -12.38
CA SER A 487 14.00 -13.33 -13.44
C SER A 487 13.05 -12.49 -14.31
N LEU A 488 12.44 -11.48 -13.71
CA LEU A 488 11.60 -10.50 -14.42
C LEU A 488 12.47 -9.43 -15.10
N SER A 489 12.04 -8.93 -16.26
CA SER A 489 12.63 -7.73 -16.86
C SER A 489 12.39 -6.51 -15.95
N PRO A 490 13.18 -5.42 -16.08
CA PRO A 490 12.98 -4.21 -15.27
C PRO A 490 11.56 -3.66 -15.33
N VAL A 491 10.94 -3.67 -16.52
CA VAL A 491 9.55 -3.19 -16.72
C VAL A 491 8.55 -4.10 -16.00
N GLU A 492 8.68 -5.42 -16.15
CA GLU A 492 7.79 -6.38 -15.47
C GLU A 492 7.91 -6.27 -13.95
N ASN A 493 9.13 -6.08 -13.43
CA ASN A 493 9.38 -5.86 -12.00
C ASN A 493 8.67 -4.60 -11.48
N VAL A 494 8.77 -3.48 -12.21
CA VAL A 494 8.11 -2.22 -11.85
C VAL A 494 6.59 -2.37 -11.87
N HIS A 495 6.03 -2.98 -12.92
CA HIS A 495 4.58 -3.18 -13.04
C HIS A 495 4.03 -4.13 -11.98
N LEU A 496 4.74 -5.22 -11.66
CA LEU A 496 4.35 -6.11 -10.56
C LEU A 496 4.32 -5.37 -9.22
N ARG A 497 5.33 -4.51 -8.97
CA ARG A 497 5.47 -3.76 -7.71
C ARG A 497 4.43 -2.67 -7.51
N ARG A 498 4.03 -2.01 -8.59
CA ARG A 498 3.08 -0.89 -8.60
C ARG A 498 1.66 -1.30 -8.98
N ASN A 499 1.38 -2.59 -9.11
CA ASN A 499 0.05 -3.08 -9.42
C ASN A 499 -0.94 -2.72 -8.28
N ILE A 500 -1.96 -1.93 -8.61
CA ILE A 500 -3.02 -1.52 -7.69
C ILE A 500 -4.09 -2.61 -7.66
N THR A 501 -4.54 -2.96 -6.46
CA THR A 501 -5.58 -3.99 -6.27
C THR A 501 -6.92 -3.35 -5.94
N PHE A 502 -7.84 -3.37 -6.90
CA PHE A 502 -9.22 -2.87 -6.72
C PHE A 502 -10.20 -3.92 -6.18
N SER A 503 -9.80 -5.20 -6.13
CA SER A 503 -10.63 -6.28 -5.60
C SER A 503 -9.79 -7.43 -5.04
N LEU A 504 -10.35 -8.11 -4.04
CA LEU A 504 -9.88 -9.43 -3.62
C LEU A 504 -10.06 -10.48 -4.77
N TRP A 505 -9.43 -11.66 -4.66
CA TRP A 505 -9.28 -12.65 -5.75
C TRP A 505 -10.37 -13.71 -5.89
#